data_AF-A0AAU0SMP8-F1
#
_entry.id   AF-A0AAU0SMP8-F1
#
_cell.length_a   1.000
_cell.length_b   1.000
_cell.length_c   1.000
_cell.angle_alpha   90.00
_cell.angle_beta   90.00
_cell.angle_gamma   90.00
#
_symmetry.space_group_name_H-M   'P 1'
#
loop_
_entity.id
_entity.type
_entity.pdbx_description
1 polymer ?
#
loop_
_entity_poly.entity_id
_entity_poly.type
_entity_poly.pdbx_seq_one_letter_code
_entity_poly.pdbx_strand_id
1 'polypeptide(L)'
;MPYDTLNPVPSTDPRDLYDNAAITDKYVNGDQPFVADRLGKQRRTWMGMEEDFNSAQEGRATQFDQFLAGSAFVWLGDYGAGITFTSRSQYTVRNGYAYRLADSTTLPYTTTGNWALEQTKFSLMNSDDILRQELSQPSGAGMLGFVDSQTYASGTVGSALKAILRRAIFVSPIGGGADDAAAINSLMSPKGAGADLFFEPGAYSQGVRLTVPDGQHWHGAGGQRGTTFTKIANCDAIYVGNLSRISDINFEGVGATFTGKGIICEGFSGSVERCRSNLMNGFALSFPGAAGGFNIASFEGSTFEPATVAAIDLGGVSTVRPIFFRGIWLSGGFMDVTGSGNGCSMSEFYMTTLKHGAGAGLMHFANGRFGNTSPLIVSGGGSTFTGISFAGAVNIVSGVGHRFAGCEGEITEDSASNSNSFDARGTVTNTGWTQASGAAPSIGNGSLTLNYVRSGRVVTVQLRLEFGSTTTAGDGAAPWTFALPFVATPNINADGMAGNAFDASASTDFVVFGQIPGGGSLLNFGRNGAGVRAGTPFSWAAGDRLSASLTYLVR
;
A
#
# COMPACT_ATOMS: atom_id res chain seq x y z
N MET A 1 -114.89 -3.26 41.10
CA MET A 1 -115.06 -1.79 41.02
C MET A 1 -114.15 -1.19 42.09
N PRO A 2 -113.33 -0.19 41.78
CA PRO A 2 -112.50 0.48 42.79
C PRO A 2 -113.37 1.16 43.85
N TYR A 3 -112.86 1.26 45.08
CA TYR A 3 -113.60 1.87 46.20
C TYR A 3 -113.35 3.37 46.34
N ASP A 4 -112.20 3.87 45.88
CA ASP A 4 -111.87 5.29 45.72
C ASP A 4 -112.23 6.15 46.95
N THR A 5 -111.83 5.68 48.14
CA THR A 5 -112.20 6.34 49.40
C THR A 5 -111.54 7.72 49.59
N LEU A 6 -110.47 7.99 48.85
CA LEU A 6 -109.62 9.19 48.93
C LEU A 6 -109.01 9.46 50.31
N ASN A 7 -108.94 8.46 51.19
CA ASN A 7 -108.26 8.59 52.48
C ASN A 7 -106.78 8.97 52.28
N PRO A 8 -106.19 9.85 53.10
CA PRO A 8 -104.78 10.22 52.97
C PRO A 8 -103.82 9.01 53.09
N VAL A 9 -102.60 9.13 52.57
CA VAL A 9 -101.55 8.10 52.70
C VAL A 9 -100.75 8.39 53.99
N PRO A 10 -100.55 7.40 54.90
CA PRO A 10 -100.99 6.01 54.84
C PRO A 10 -102.45 5.80 55.30
N SER A 11 -103.11 4.77 54.77
CA SER A 11 -104.45 4.33 55.20
C SER A 11 -104.42 2.84 55.54
N THR A 12 -105.09 2.46 56.63
CA THR A 12 -105.30 1.07 57.04
C THR A 12 -106.71 0.56 56.69
N ASP A 13 -107.52 1.37 55.99
CA ASP A 13 -108.85 0.95 55.52
C ASP A 13 -108.71 -0.23 54.54
N PRO A 14 -109.40 -1.36 54.77
CA PRO A 14 -109.33 -2.53 53.90
C PRO A 14 -109.66 -2.23 52.42
N ARG A 15 -110.51 -1.23 52.16
CA ARG A 15 -110.86 -0.81 50.80
C ARG A 15 -109.69 -0.15 50.08
N ASP A 16 -108.90 0.65 50.79
CA ASP A 16 -107.67 1.25 50.24
C ASP A 16 -106.59 0.20 49.98
N LEU A 17 -106.51 -0.85 50.82
CA LEU A 17 -105.59 -1.97 50.60
C LEU A 17 -105.95 -2.76 49.33
N TYR A 18 -107.24 -2.98 49.06
CA TYR A 18 -107.71 -3.61 47.82
C TYR A 18 -107.36 -2.76 46.58
N ASP A 19 -107.65 -1.46 46.62
CA ASP A 19 -107.34 -0.55 45.51
C ASP A 19 -105.82 -0.47 45.26
N ASN A 20 -105.00 -0.40 46.32
CA ASN A 20 -103.54 -0.43 46.21
C ASN A 20 -103.02 -1.73 45.56
N ALA A 21 -103.58 -2.88 45.92
CA ALA A 21 -103.17 -4.17 45.34
C ALA A 21 -103.47 -4.23 43.83
N ALA A 22 -104.68 -3.82 43.43
CA ALA A 22 -105.08 -3.77 42.02
C ALA A 22 -104.27 -2.73 41.21
N ILE A 23 -103.95 -1.59 41.81
CA ILE A 23 -103.10 -0.56 41.19
C ILE A 23 -101.65 -1.06 41.07
N THR A 24 -101.14 -1.79 42.07
CA THR A 24 -99.78 -2.34 42.03
C THR A 24 -99.63 -3.37 40.91
N ASP A 25 -100.65 -4.21 40.69
CA ASP A 25 -100.68 -5.12 39.54
C ASP A 25 -100.62 -4.37 38.21
N LYS A 26 -101.42 -3.31 38.06
CA LYS A 26 -101.35 -2.41 36.88
C LYS A 26 -100.03 -1.65 36.78
N TYR A 27 -99.38 -1.34 37.90
CA TYR A 27 -98.10 -0.63 37.94
C TYR A 27 -96.96 -1.50 37.40
N VAL A 28 -96.98 -2.80 37.73
CA VAL A 28 -95.91 -3.74 37.37
C VAL A 28 -96.21 -4.45 36.04
N ASN A 29 -97.44 -4.91 35.84
CA ASN A 29 -97.83 -5.77 34.72
C ASN A 29 -98.73 -5.08 33.68
N GLY A 30 -99.08 -3.79 33.89
CA GLY A 30 -99.92 -3.04 32.97
C GLY A 30 -99.20 -2.64 31.69
N ASP A 31 -99.96 -2.53 30.60
CA ASP A 31 -99.48 -2.13 29.27
C ASP A 31 -99.47 -0.61 29.04
N GLN A 32 -99.98 0.17 29.99
CA GLN A 32 -100.02 1.63 29.92
C GLN A 32 -98.78 2.23 30.61
N PRO A 33 -98.19 3.32 30.08
CA PRO A 33 -97.02 3.96 30.68
C PRO A 33 -97.33 4.68 32.00
N PHE A 34 -98.61 4.93 32.26
CA PHE A 34 -99.07 5.56 33.50
C PHE A 34 -100.29 4.83 34.06
N VAL A 35 -100.34 4.75 35.39
CA VAL A 35 -101.49 4.28 36.14
C VAL A 35 -101.83 5.29 37.23
N ALA A 36 -103.11 5.62 37.39
CA ALA A 36 -103.55 6.45 38.51
C ALA A 36 -103.41 5.67 39.82
N ASP A 37 -102.79 6.28 40.83
CA ASP A 37 -102.83 5.77 42.20
C ASP A 37 -104.24 5.91 42.80
N ARG A 38 -104.44 5.37 44.01
CA ARG A 38 -105.75 5.40 44.68
C ARG A 38 -106.24 6.81 45.04
N LEU A 39 -105.40 7.84 44.84
CA LEU A 39 -105.74 9.25 45.00
C LEU A 39 -105.91 9.96 43.64
N GLY A 40 -105.90 9.21 42.54
CA GLY A 40 -106.04 9.71 41.18
C GLY A 40 -104.74 10.28 40.58
N LYS A 41 -103.60 10.22 41.27
CA LYS A 41 -102.33 10.77 40.75
C LYS A 41 -101.66 9.75 39.84
N GLN A 42 -101.37 10.16 38.60
CA GLN A 42 -100.67 9.32 37.63
C GLN A 42 -99.25 8.97 38.10
N ARG A 43 -98.96 7.67 38.13
CA ARG A 43 -97.66 7.09 38.45
C ARG A 43 -97.13 6.35 37.23
N ARG A 44 -95.83 6.49 36.99
CA ARG A 44 -95.17 5.85 35.86
C ARG A 44 -95.06 4.35 36.13
N THR A 45 -95.58 3.52 35.24
CA THR A 45 -95.53 2.05 35.39
C THR A 45 -94.15 1.51 35.07
N TRP A 46 -93.94 0.20 35.25
CA TRP A 46 -92.73 -0.48 34.79
C TRP A 46 -92.47 -0.30 33.29
N MET A 47 -93.52 -0.48 32.47
CA MET A 47 -93.47 -0.23 31.02
C MET A 47 -93.08 1.22 30.70
N GLY A 48 -93.66 2.21 31.40
CA GLY A 48 -93.29 3.63 31.19
C GLY A 48 -91.85 3.95 31.59
N MET A 49 -91.28 3.22 32.55
CA MET A 49 -89.85 3.34 32.89
C MET A 49 -88.94 2.68 31.84
N GLU A 50 -89.35 1.57 31.23
CA GLU A 50 -88.63 0.93 30.13
C GLU A 50 -88.63 1.80 28.86
N GLU A 51 -89.75 2.46 28.56
CA GLU A 51 -89.87 3.39 27.43
C GLU A 51 -88.95 4.62 27.57
N ASP A 52 -88.92 5.24 28.76
CA ASP A 52 -88.01 6.35 29.06
C ASP A 52 -86.53 5.91 28.96
N PHE A 53 -86.21 4.70 29.44
CA PHE A 53 -84.86 4.15 29.36
C PHE A 53 -84.41 3.94 27.91
N ASN A 54 -85.27 3.34 27.08
CA ASN A 54 -84.99 3.11 25.66
C ASN A 54 -84.81 4.44 24.90
N SER A 55 -85.69 5.41 25.15
CA SER A 55 -85.60 6.76 24.56
C SER A 55 -84.29 7.46 24.94
N ALA A 56 -83.85 7.31 26.20
CA ALA A 56 -82.58 7.87 26.67
C ALA A 56 -81.36 7.17 26.03
N GLN A 57 -81.44 5.85 25.77
CA GLN A 57 -80.39 5.11 25.06
C GLN A 57 -80.27 5.53 23.60
N GLU A 58 -81.40 5.69 22.89
CA GLU A 58 -81.44 6.15 21.50
C GLU A 58 -80.93 7.59 21.36
N GLY A 59 -81.27 8.46 22.31
CA GLY A 59 -80.74 9.82 22.38
C GLY A 59 -79.21 9.86 22.55
N ARG A 60 -78.64 8.99 23.41
CA ARG A 60 -77.19 8.85 23.57
C ARG A 60 -76.51 8.31 22.31
N ALA A 61 -77.11 7.33 21.63
CA ALA A 61 -76.60 6.80 20.35
C ALA A 61 -76.57 7.88 19.27
N THR A 62 -77.66 8.63 19.12
CA THR A 62 -77.76 9.74 18.15
C THR A 62 -76.70 10.83 18.41
N GLN A 63 -76.47 11.19 19.68
CA GLN A 63 -75.44 12.16 20.06
C GLN A 63 -74.03 11.64 19.77
N PHE A 64 -73.80 10.33 19.98
CA PHE A 64 -72.53 9.69 19.65
C PHE A 64 -72.27 9.66 18.13
N ASP A 65 -73.30 9.38 17.33
CA ASP A 65 -73.21 9.40 15.86
C ASP A 65 -72.96 10.82 15.32
N GLN A 66 -73.58 11.85 15.92
CA GLN A 66 -73.31 13.25 15.59
C GLN A 66 -71.87 13.67 15.93
N PHE A 67 -71.33 13.19 17.05
CA PHE A 67 -69.93 13.39 17.42
C PHE A 67 -68.96 12.73 16.42
N LEU A 68 -69.27 11.50 15.99
CA LEU A 68 -68.51 10.80 14.94
C LEU A 68 -68.54 11.57 13.62
N ALA A 69 -69.70 12.08 13.19
CA ALA A 69 -69.83 12.87 11.96
C ALA A 69 -69.07 14.21 12.00
N GLY A 70 -68.99 14.86 13.16
CA GLY A 70 -68.26 16.13 13.34
C GLY A 70 -66.74 16.00 13.52
N SER A 71 -66.25 14.80 13.86
CA SER A 71 -64.83 14.52 14.12
C SER A 71 -64.03 14.08 12.88
N ALA A 72 -64.69 13.86 11.74
CA ALA A 72 -64.02 13.57 10.47
C ALA A 72 -63.25 14.78 9.94
N PHE A 73 -62.04 14.56 9.41
CA PHE A 73 -61.26 15.63 8.79
C PHE A 73 -61.89 16.10 7.47
N VAL A 74 -62.21 17.39 7.37
CA VAL A 74 -62.88 18.00 6.21
C VAL A 74 -61.88 18.82 5.37
N TRP A 75 -61.74 18.47 4.10
CA TRP A 75 -60.91 19.21 3.16
C TRP A 75 -61.63 20.48 2.67
N LEU A 76 -60.97 21.64 2.79
CA LEU A 76 -61.49 22.94 2.35
C LEU A 76 -60.95 23.41 0.99
N GLY A 77 -60.11 22.60 0.33
CA GLY A 77 -59.46 22.96 -0.93
C GLY A 77 -57.98 23.31 -0.78
N ASP A 78 -57.33 23.63 -1.90
CA ASP A 78 -55.95 24.13 -1.93
C ASP A 78 -55.86 25.55 -1.36
N TYR A 79 -54.77 25.86 -0.66
CA TYR A 79 -54.58 27.13 0.01
C TYR A 79 -54.62 28.31 -0.98
N GLY A 80 -55.49 29.27 -0.68
CA GLY A 80 -55.70 30.52 -1.41
C GLY A 80 -56.43 31.52 -0.53
N ALA A 81 -56.73 32.72 -1.04
CA ALA A 81 -57.52 33.71 -0.30
C ALA A 81 -58.99 33.26 -0.16
N GLY A 82 -59.62 33.56 0.98
CA GLY A 82 -61.06 33.38 1.18
C GLY A 82 -61.51 32.01 1.68
N ILE A 83 -60.60 31.15 2.15
CA ILE A 83 -60.94 29.84 2.73
C ILE A 83 -61.25 30.03 4.21
N THR A 84 -62.47 29.68 4.63
CA THR A 84 -62.92 29.87 6.02
C THR A 84 -62.89 28.55 6.80
N PHE A 85 -62.02 28.50 7.81
CA PHE A 85 -62.01 27.49 8.84
C PHE A 85 -63.05 27.84 9.91
N THR A 86 -64.02 26.94 10.11
CA THR A 86 -65.06 27.00 11.14
C THR A 86 -64.90 25.92 12.21
N SER A 87 -64.07 24.90 11.96
CA SER A 87 -63.76 23.81 12.90
C SER A 87 -62.27 23.44 12.89
N ARG A 88 -61.81 22.78 13.95
CA ARG A 88 -60.46 22.20 14.05
C ARG A 88 -60.28 20.91 13.27
N SER A 89 -61.38 20.27 12.88
CA SER A 89 -61.37 19.12 11.99
C SER A 89 -61.21 19.51 10.52
N GLN A 90 -61.02 20.79 10.17
CA GLN A 90 -60.83 21.23 8.78
C GLN A 90 -59.36 21.40 8.41
N TYR A 91 -59.03 21.14 7.14
CA TYR A 91 -57.69 21.33 6.59
C TYR A 91 -57.71 21.89 5.16
N THR A 92 -56.64 22.57 4.78
CA THR A 92 -56.34 23.02 3.41
C THR A 92 -55.05 22.35 2.94
N VAL A 93 -54.78 22.30 1.63
CA VAL A 93 -53.54 21.74 1.08
C VAL A 93 -52.70 22.82 0.42
N ARG A 94 -51.40 22.87 0.70
CA ARG A 94 -50.48 23.79 0.03
C ARG A 94 -49.23 23.02 -0.39
N ASN A 95 -48.87 23.11 -1.67
CA ASN A 95 -47.70 22.41 -2.24
C ASN A 95 -47.68 20.90 -1.92
N GLY A 96 -48.85 20.25 -1.89
CA GLY A 96 -48.97 18.82 -1.57
C GLY A 96 -49.01 18.47 -0.09
N TYR A 97 -48.90 19.45 0.82
CA TYR A 97 -48.95 19.22 2.27
C TYR A 97 -50.29 19.67 2.87
N ALA A 98 -50.87 18.85 3.74
CA ALA A 98 -52.12 19.17 4.44
C ALA A 98 -51.86 20.00 5.71
N TYR A 99 -52.57 21.12 5.84
CA TYR A 99 -52.46 22.06 6.95
C TYR A 99 -53.81 22.24 7.64
N ARG A 100 -53.83 22.07 8.95
CA ARG A 100 -54.94 22.44 9.82
C ARG A 100 -54.69 23.79 10.48
N LEU A 101 -55.73 24.41 11.02
CA LEU A 101 -55.57 25.63 11.81
C LEU A 101 -54.83 25.34 13.13
N ALA A 102 -53.82 26.15 13.47
CA ALA A 102 -53.02 25.98 14.68
C ALA A 102 -53.85 26.23 15.96
N ASP A 103 -53.47 25.59 17.07
CA ASP A 103 -54.10 25.75 18.40
C ASP A 103 -54.19 27.19 18.88
N SER A 104 -53.22 28.00 18.50
CA SER A 104 -53.13 29.42 18.81
C SER A 104 -54.03 30.33 17.95
N THR A 105 -54.68 29.82 16.91
CA THR A 105 -55.52 30.63 16.02
C THR A 105 -56.99 30.45 16.36
N THR A 106 -57.68 31.57 16.58
CA THR A 106 -59.10 31.62 16.91
C THR A 106 -59.96 31.24 15.71
N LEU A 107 -60.96 30.41 15.93
CA LEU A 107 -62.02 30.10 14.96
C LEU A 107 -63.19 31.09 15.13
N PRO A 108 -63.89 31.47 14.05
CA PRO A 108 -63.59 31.14 12.66
C PRO A 108 -62.39 31.95 12.13
N TYR A 109 -61.66 31.40 11.16
CA TYR A 109 -60.53 32.08 10.51
C TYR A 109 -60.64 31.98 9.00
N THR A 110 -60.46 33.11 8.31
CA THR A 110 -60.47 33.17 6.84
C THR A 110 -59.08 33.51 6.32
N THR A 111 -58.55 32.69 5.42
CA THR A 111 -57.24 32.91 4.80
C THR A 111 -57.20 34.21 4.01
N THR A 112 -56.12 34.97 4.14
CA THR A 112 -55.88 36.18 3.32
C THR A 112 -55.29 35.84 1.95
N GLY A 113 -54.76 34.61 1.79
CA GLY A 113 -54.02 34.18 0.61
C GLY A 113 -52.55 34.62 0.62
N ASN A 114 -52.11 35.37 1.63
CA ASN A 114 -50.71 35.74 1.81
C ASN A 114 -50.02 34.82 2.83
N TRP A 115 -49.50 33.69 2.35
CA TRP A 115 -48.88 32.67 3.19
C TRP A 115 -47.77 33.21 4.11
N ALA A 116 -46.94 34.13 3.61
CA ALA A 116 -45.82 34.67 4.38
C ALA A 116 -46.26 35.38 5.66
N LEU A 117 -47.47 35.98 5.66
CA LEU A 117 -48.02 36.70 6.81
C LEU A 117 -48.82 35.79 7.77
N GLU A 118 -49.31 34.64 7.30
CA GLU A 118 -50.23 33.79 8.07
C GLU A 118 -49.78 32.35 8.27
N GLN A 119 -48.58 31.95 7.81
CA GLN A 119 -48.06 30.58 7.99
C GLN A 119 -48.05 30.11 9.46
N THR A 120 -47.88 31.02 10.42
CA THR A 120 -47.90 30.71 11.87
C THR A 120 -49.31 30.41 12.39
N LYS A 121 -50.35 30.67 11.59
CA LYS A 121 -51.75 30.35 11.88
C LYS A 121 -52.11 28.90 11.55
N PHE A 122 -51.19 28.17 10.91
CA PHE A 122 -51.40 26.81 10.44
C PHE A 122 -50.40 25.83 11.08
N SER A 123 -50.79 24.56 11.14
CA SER A 123 -49.95 23.45 11.56
C SER A 123 -50.09 22.31 10.55
N LEU A 124 -48.98 21.66 10.20
CA LEU A 124 -49.05 20.45 9.37
C LEU A 124 -49.85 19.36 10.09
N MET A 125 -50.70 18.67 9.35
CA MET A 125 -51.55 17.60 9.89
C MET A 125 -50.78 16.30 10.14
N ASN A 126 -49.73 16.03 9.35
CA ASN A 126 -49.02 14.76 9.26
C ASN A 126 -47.50 14.96 9.17
N SER A 127 -46.97 15.88 9.96
CA SER A 127 -45.53 16.20 10.01
C SER A 127 -44.63 14.99 10.32
N ASP A 128 -45.09 14.02 11.12
CA ASP A 128 -44.34 12.78 11.42
C ASP A 128 -44.22 11.86 10.20
N ASP A 129 -45.30 11.70 9.42
CA ASP A 129 -45.29 10.83 8.24
C ASP A 129 -44.40 11.38 7.13
N ILE A 130 -44.40 12.71 6.94
CA ILE A 130 -43.53 13.38 5.95
C ILE A 130 -42.06 13.22 6.35
N LEU A 131 -41.71 13.43 7.62
CA LEU A 131 -40.34 13.24 8.09
C LEU A 131 -39.89 11.79 7.93
N ARG A 132 -40.74 10.80 8.26
CA ARG A 132 -40.43 9.38 8.03
C ARG A 132 -40.25 9.06 6.55
N GLN A 133 -41.08 9.65 5.69
CA GLN A 133 -40.97 9.49 4.24
C GLN A 133 -39.67 10.11 3.72
N GLU A 134 -39.31 11.33 4.11
CA GLU A 134 -38.06 12.00 3.72
C GLU A 134 -36.82 11.24 4.19
N LEU A 135 -36.83 10.75 5.44
CA LEU A 135 -35.75 9.94 5.99
C LEU A 135 -35.63 8.55 5.33
N SER A 136 -36.69 8.03 4.72
CA SER A 136 -36.67 6.74 4.01
C SER A 136 -36.09 6.82 2.59
N GLN A 137 -35.99 8.02 2.00
CA GLN A 137 -35.40 8.21 0.66
C GLN A 137 -33.87 8.21 0.72
N PRO A 138 -33.15 7.95 -0.40
CA PRO A 138 -31.68 8.02 -0.43
C PRO A 138 -31.09 9.35 0.06
N SER A 139 -31.78 10.47 -0.20
CA SER A 139 -31.41 11.80 0.30
C SER A 139 -31.56 11.95 1.82
N GLY A 140 -32.39 11.11 2.46
CA GLY A 140 -32.64 11.13 3.90
C GLY A 140 -31.39 10.88 4.74
N ALA A 141 -30.44 10.10 4.24
CA ALA A 141 -29.13 9.93 4.88
C ALA A 141 -28.36 11.26 5.02
N GLY A 142 -28.54 12.20 4.08
CA GLY A 142 -27.95 13.55 4.13
C GLY A 142 -28.67 14.53 5.06
N MET A 143 -29.83 14.16 5.61
CA MET A 143 -30.62 14.98 6.53
C MET A 143 -30.32 14.65 8.00
N LEU A 144 -29.60 13.56 8.27
CA LEU A 144 -29.21 13.12 9.61
C LEU A 144 -27.88 13.75 10.03
N GLY A 145 -27.91 14.55 11.10
CA GLY A 145 -26.70 15.12 11.68
C GLY A 145 -25.79 14.04 12.30
N PHE A 146 -24.48 14.20 12.14
CA PHE A 146 -23.47 13.45 12.86
C PHE A 146 -22.67 14.39 13.77
N VAL A 147 -22.44 13.98 15.00
CA VAL A 147 -21.71 14.74 16.01
C VAL A 147 -20.63 13.83 16.60
N ASP A 148 -19.36 14.11 16.27
CA ASP A 148 -18.25 13.24 16.68
C ASP A 148 -18.08 13.15 18.21
N SER A 149 -18.48 14.18 18.97
CA SER A 149 -18.43 14.16 20.43
C SER A 149 -19.50 13.27 21.08
N GLN A 150 -20.52 12.82 20.34
CA GLN A 150 -21.63 12.04 20.89
C GLN A 150 -21.30 10.55 21.02
N THR A 151 -21.81 9.89 22.07
CA THR A 151 -21.77 8.43 22.18
C THR A 151 -22.94 7.83 21.42
N TYR A 152 -22.62 6.91 20.50
CA TYR A 152 -23.61 6.17 19.73
C TYR A 152 -23.71 4.74 20.24
N ALA A 153 -24.93 4.20 20.32
CA ALA A 153 -25.15 2.80 20.67
C ALA A 153 -24.54 1.87 19.61
N SER A 154 -24.03 0.72 20.03
CA SER A 154 -23.45 -0.27 19.12
C SER A 154 -24.46 -0.73 18.06
N GLY A 155 -23.99 -0.93 16.82
CA GLY A 155 -24.83 -1.35 15.69
C GLY A 155 -25.57 -0.21 14.99
N THR A 156 -25.42 1.04 15.44
CA THR A 156 -26.00 2.21 14.77
C THR A 156 -25.06 2.75 13.69
N VAL A 157 -25.63 3.45 12.69
CA VAL A 157 -24.87 4.18 11.67
C VAL A 157 -23.88 5.16 12.30
N GLY A 158 -24.29 5.90 13.35
CA GLY A 158 -23.39 6.80 14.08
C GLY A 158 -22.22 6.08 14.76
N SER A 159 -22.44 4.88 15.31
CA SER A 159 -21.35 4.08 15.88
C SER A 159 -20.37 3.57 14.83
N ALA A 160 -20.87 3.19 13.64
CA ALA A 160 -20.05 2.74 12.52
C ALA A 160 -19.21 3.89 11.91
N LEU A 161 -19.85 5.05 11.64
CA LEU A 161 -19.14 6.25 11.17
C LEU A 161 -18.07 6.70 12.16
N LYS A 162 -18.38 6.73 13.46
CA LYS A 162 -17.40 7.10 14.50
C LYS A 162 -16.24 6.11 14.58
N ALA A 163 -16.48 4.82 14.35
CA ALA A 163 -15.41 3.82 14.31
C ALA A 163 -14.49 4.01 13.08
N ILE A 164 -15.06 4.35 11.92
CA ILE A 164 -14.31 4.63 10.69
C ILE A 164 -13.50 5.93 10.83
N LEU A 165 -14.12 7.02 11.28
CA LEU A 165 -13.46 8.34 11.44
C LEU A 165 -12.38 8.36 12.52
N ARG A 166 -12.40 7.42 13.46
CA ARG A 166 -11.27 7.20 14.38
C ARG A 166 -10.07 6.54 13.69
N ARG A 167 -10.29 5.77 12.62
CA ARG A 167 -9.28 4.96 11.95
C ARG A 167 -8.87 5.49 10.58
N ALA A 168 -9.53 6.51 10.05
CA ALA A 168 -9.21 7.12 8.77
C ALA A 168 -9.24 8.65 8.89
N ILE A 169 -8.14 9.29 8.50
CA ILE A 169 -7.97 10.74 8.52
C ILE A 169 -7.73 11.20 7.09
N PHE A 170 -8.63 12.01 6.57
CA PHE A 170 -8.48 12.62 5.24
C PHE A 170 -7.79 13.97 5.38
N VAL A 171 -6.77 14.21 4.55
CA VAL A 171 -5.93 15.41 4.62
C VAL A 171 -5.87 16.06 3.24
N SER A 172 -6.46 17.26 3.12
CA SER A 172 -6.34 18.13 1.95
C SER A 172 -5.13 19.07 2.10
N PRO A 173 -4.49 19.51 1.00
CA PRO A 173 -3.46 20.54 1.08
C PRO A 173 -4.07 21.88 1.53
N ILE A 174 -3.40 22.59 2.43
CA ILE A 174 -3.82 23.90 2.96
C ILE A 174 -3.78 24.96 1.85
N GLY A 175 -2.78 24.87 0.96
CA GLY A 175 -2.56 25.82 -0.13
C GLY A 175 -1.84 27.11 0.31
N GLY A 176 -1.54 27.97 -0.66
CA GLY A 176 -0.93 29.29 -0.41
C GLY A 176 0.52 29.28 0.09
N GLY A 177 1.22 28.14 0.06
CA GLY A 177 2.60 27.99 0.53
C GLY A 177 2.76 27.82 2.05
N ALA A 178 1.66 27.62 2.78
CA ALA A 178 1.69 27.30 4.20
C ALA A 178 2.26 25.89 4.44
N ASP A 179 2.96 25.67 5.56
CA ASP A 179 3.59 24.37 5.87
C ASP A 179 2.56 23.30 6.25
N ASP A 180 2.18 22.48 5.27
CA ASP A 180 1.29 21.33 5.46
C ASP A 180 1.90 20.29 6.41
N ALA A 181 3.22 20.10 6.36
CA ALA A 181 3.89 19.06 7.14
C ALA A 181 3.80 19.33 8.65
N ALA A 182 3.86 20.60 9.06
CA ALA A 182 3.67 21.00 10.46
C ALA A 182 2.25 20.68 10.95
N ALA A 183 1.23 20.97 10.14
CA ALA A 183 -0.16 20.67 10.47
C ALA A 183 -0.42 19.16 10.56
N ILE A 184 0.14 18.38 9.63
CA ILE A 184 0.02 16.92 9.62
C ILE A 184 0.68 16.29 10.87
N ASN A 185 1.90 16.69 11.21
CA ASN A 185 2.55 16.21 12.43
C ASN A 185 1.77 16.57 13.70
N SER A 186 1.19 17.77 13.75
CA SER A 186 0.35 18.20 14.86
C SER A 186 -0.93 17.36 14.96
N LEU A 187 -1.56 17.02 13.83
CA LEU A 187 -2.73 16.13 13.76
C LEU A 187 -2.42 14.72 14.27
N MET A 188 -1.18 14.28 14.09
CA MET A 188 -0.73 12.94 14.52
C MET A 188 -0.43 12.81 16.01
N SER A 189 0.04 13.88 16.65
CA SER A 189 0.33 13.89 18.09
C SER A 189 -0.86 13.46 18.99
N PRO A 190 -2.12 13.88 18.75
CA PRO A 190 -3.27 13.48 19.56
C PRO A 190 -3.96 12.16 19.13
N LYS A 191 -3.76 11.67 17.90
CA LYS A 191 -4.52 10.53 17.35
C LYS A 191 -3.84 9.16 17.57
N GLY A 192 -2.53 9.11 17.80
CA GLY A 192 -1.79 7.86 18.12
C GLY A 192 -1.77 6.80 16.99
N ALA A 193 -0.99 5.74 17.20
CA ALA A 193 -0.60 4.65 16.27
C ALA A 193 -1.70 3.86 15.51
N GLY A 194 -2.98 4.27 15.54
CA GLY A 194 -4.10 3.43 15.10
C GLY A 194 -4.97 3.93 13.95
N ALA A 195 -4.77 5.15 13.45
CA ALA A 195 -5.55 5.72 12.36
C ALA A 195 -4.73 5.78 11.07
N ASP A 196 -5.25 5.38 9.93
CA ASP A 196 -4.57 5.55 8.64
C ASP A 196 -4.82 6.97 8.07
N LEU A 197 -3.84 7.50 7.35
CA LEU A 197 -3.95 8.80 6.67
C LEU A 197 -4.22 8.61 5.18
N PHE A 198 -5.14 9.41 4.66
CA PHE A 198 -5.51 9.47 3.25
C PHE A 198 -5.32 10.89 2.77
N PHE A 199 -4.29 11.12 1.98
CA PHE A 199 -4.03 12.41 1.35
C PHE A 199 -4.86 12.54 0.09
N GLU A 200 -5.50 13.69 -0.07
CA GLU A 200 -6.11 14.06 -1.35
C GLU A 200 -5.02 14.32 -2.41
N PRO A 201 -5.34 14.22 -3.71
CA PRO A 201 -4.43 14.64 -4.76
C PRO A 201 -4.10 16.13 -4.61
N GLY A 202 -2.82 16.51 -4.67
CA GLY A 202 -2.43 17.91 -4.53
C GLY A 202 -0.97 18.14 -4.18
N ALA A 203 -0.59 19.42 -4.21
CA ALA A 203 0.73 19.90 -3.83
C ALA A 203 0.71 20.36 -2.37
N TYR A 204 1.57 19.74 -1.56
CA TYR A 204 1.76 20.03 -0.14
C TYR A 204 3.11 20.71 0.05
N SER A 205 3.17 21.79 0.81
CA SER A 205 4.43 22.44 1.18
C SER A 205 5.01 21.82 2.44
N GLN A 206 6.32 21.57 2.44
CA GLN A 206 7.01 20.87 3.51
C GLN A 206 8.13 21.72 4.12
N GLY A 207 7.87 22.30 5.29
CA GLY A 207 8.88 23.02 6.08
C GLY A 207 9.56 22.15 7.13
N VAL A 208 8.91 21.05 7.55
CA VAL A 208 9.42 20.13 8.57
C VAL A 208 9.32 18.67 8.14
N ARG A 209 10.12 17.80 8.79
CA ARG A 209 10.10 16.36 8.53
C ARG A 209 8.77 15.75 8.97
N LEU A 210 8.11 15.01 8.07
CA LEU A 210 6.93 14.21 8.41
C LEU A 210 7.34 12.97 9.23
N THR A 211 6.54 12.59 10.21
CA THR A 211 6.80 11.39 11.03
C THR A 211 5.61 10.46 10.98
N VAL A 212 5.77 9.30 10.32
CA VAL A 212 4.81 8.20 10.39
C VAL A 212 5.08 7.43 11.69
N PRO A 213 4.21 7.51 12.69
CA PRO A 213 4.30 6.72 13.91
C PRO A 213 4.20 5.22 13.61
N ASP A 214 4.64 4.42 14.57
CA ASP A 214 4.61 2.97 14.49
C ASP A 214 3.19 2.43 14.25
N GLY A 215 3.06 1.43 13.36
CA GLY A 215 1.81 0.74 13.05
C GLY A 215 0.85 1.49 12.13
N GLN A 216 1.22 2.70 11.67
CA GLN A 216 0.34 3.54 10.87
C GLN A 216 0.56 3.37 9.37
N HIS A 217 -0.51 3.48 8.57
CA HIS A 217 -0.43 3.49 7.11
C HIS A 217 -0.88 4.82 6.52
N TRP A 218 -0.06 5.35 5.61
CA TRP A 218 -0.33 6.59 4.89
C TRP A 218 -0.50 6.32 3.40
N HIS A 219 -1.53 6.90 2.81
CA HIS A 219 -1.97 6.66 1.45
C HIS A 219 -2.09 7.99 0.71
N GLY A 220 -1.38 8.13 -0.40
CA GLY A 220 -1.56 9.21 -1.35
C GLY A 220 -2.39 8.80 -2.57
N ALA A 221 -2.51 9.73 -3.52
CA ALA A 221 -3.29 9.55 -4.74
C ALA A 221 -2.48 9.02 -5.95
N GLY A 222 -1.17 8.79 -5.79
CA GLY A 222 -0.33 8.10 -6.77
C GLY A 222 -0.02 8.90 -8.04
N GLY A 223 0.96 8.42 -8.83
CA GLY A 223 1.43 9.09 -10.04
C GLY A 223 2.27 10.35 -9.77
N GLN A 224 3.06 10.80 -10.76
CA GLN A 224 4.07 11.86 -10.61
C GLN A 224 3.51 13.22 -10.12
N ARG A 225 2.19 13.44 -10.18
CA ARG A 225 1.51 14.68 -9.77
C ARG A 225 0.29 14.44 -8.86
N GLY A 226 0.22 13.27 -8.21
CA GLY A 226 -0.81 12.97 -7.21
C GLY A 226 -0.54 13.71 -5.91
N THR A 227 -0.31 12.98 -4.82
CA THR A 227 0.08 13.56 -3.53
C THR A 227 1.57 13.88 -3.54
N THR A 228 1.93 15.17 -3.61
CA THR A 228 3.33 15.60 -3.75
C THR A 228 3.71 16.62 -2.68
N PHE A 229 4.66 16.27 -1.83
CA PHE A 229 5.27 17.16 -0.84
C PHE A 229 6.50 17.84 -1.44
N THR A 230 6.53 19.17 -1.45
CA THR A 230 7.67 19.96 -1.95
C THR A 230 8.33 20.70 -0.80
N LYS A 231 9.64 20.53 -0.62
CA LYS A 231 10.38 21.22 0.43
C LYS A 231 10.33 22.74 0.25
N ILE A 232 10.12 23.44 1.36
CA ILE A 232 10.22 24.90 1.50
C ILE A 232 11.25 25.31 2.57
N ALA A 233 11.93 24.34 3.19
CA ALA A 233 13.01 24.55 4.15
C ALA A 233 13.95 23.34 4.21
N ASN A 234 15.07 23.48 4.93
CA ASN A 234 15.98 22.37 5.22
C ASN A 234 15.33 21.39 6.20
N CYS A 235 15.00 20.20 5.71
CA CYS A 235 14.46 19.09 6.52
C CYS A 235 14.66 17.77 5.79
N ASP A 236 14.60 16.64 6.48
CA ASP A 236 14.37 15.36 5.81
C ASP A 236 12.90 15.25 5.41
N ALA A 237 12.57 14.49 4.36
CA ALA A 237 11.20 14.43 3.87
C ALA A 237 10.28 13.65 4.83
N ILE A 238 10.58 12.38 5.10
CA ILE A 238 9.69 11.56 5.93
C ILE A 238 10.43 10.47 6.69
N TYR A 239 10.02 10.26 7.93
CA TYR A 239 10.40 9.13 8.76
C TYR A 239 9.31 8.06 8.76
N VAL A 240 9.67 6.80 8.52
CA VAL A 240 8.76 5.65 8.55
C VAL A 240 9.10 4.73 9.73
N GLY A 241 8.17 4.67 10.69
CA GLY A 241 8.29 3.88 11.93
C GLY A 241 8.15 2.36 11.75
N ASN A 242 8.13 1.65 12.88
CA ASN A 242 7.97 0.20 12.94
C ASN A 242 6.58 -0.21 12.47
N LEU A 243 6.46 -1.29 11.70
CA LEU A 243 5.17 -1.81 11.23
C LEU A 243 4.36 -0.79 10.42
N SER A 244 5.00 0.26 9.92
CA SER A 244 4.33 1.37 9.22
C SER A 244 4.44 1.22 7.71
N ARG A 245 3.53 1.88 7.00
CA ARG A 245 3.49 1.89 5.53
C ARG A 245 3.29 3.30 5.01
N ILE A 246 3.98 3.61 3.91
CA ILE A 246 3.61 4.72 3.05
C ILE A 246 3.38 4.19 1.63
N SER A 247 2.37 4.73 0.96
CA SER A 247 2.05 4.37 -0.41
C SER A 247 1.59 5.57 -1.22
N ASP A 248 1.99 5.62 -2.49
CA ASP A 248 1.45 6.56 -3.47
C ASP A 248 1.74 8.05 -3.16
N ILE A 249 2.88 8.33 -2.51
CA ILE A 249 3.30 9.67 -2.10
C ILE A 249 4.64 10.05 -2.75
N ASN A 250 4.72 11.28 -3.26
CA ASN A 250 5.92 11.85 -3.84
C ASN A 250 6.54 12.91 -2.92
N PHE A 251 7.86 12.94 -2.88
CA PHE A 251 8.64 13.96 -2.19
C PHE A 251 9.60 14.64 -3.16
N GLU A 252 9.50 15.96 -3.26
CA GLU A 252 10.35 16.83 -4.07
C GLU A 252 11.33 17.57 -3.16
N GLY A 253 12.60 17.21 -3.26
CA GLY A 253 13.64 17.69 -2.35
C GLY A 253 14.12 19.11 -2.63
N VAL A 254 13.96 19.61 -3.88
CA VAL A 254 14.50 20.90 -4.34
C VAL A 254 15.98 21.04 -3.91
N GLY A 255 16.76 19.98 -4.14
CA GLY A 255 18.07 19.78 -3.51
C GLY A 255 19.17 20.79 -3.87
N ALA A 256 18.93 21.64 -4.88
CA ALA A 256 19.76 22.80 -5.17
C ALA A 256 19.64 23.91 -4.11
N THR A 257 18.52 23.94 -3.38
CA THR A 257 18.17 24.99 -2.41
C THR A 257 18.12 24.43 -0.99
N PHE A 258 17.56 23.23 -0.80
CA PHE A 258 17.33 22.67 0.53
C PHE A 258 18.12 21.38 0.76
N THR A 259 18.63 21.22 1.97
CA THR A 259 19.34 20.01 2.42
C THR A 259 18.36 18.93 2.90
N GLY A 260 18.92 17.80 3.33
CA GLY A 260 18.18 16.69 3.94
C GLY A 260 17.86 15.56 2.97
N LYS A 261 17.49 14.43 3.56
CA LYS A 261 17.18 13.16 2.89
C LYS A 261 15.72 13.11 2.43
N GLY A 262 15.40 12.08 1.65
CA GLY A 262 14.05 11.71 1.26
C GLY A 262 13.38 10.82 2.32
N ILE A 263 13.02 9.62 1.92
CA ILE A 263 12.35 8.64 2.79
C ILE A 263 13.39 7.98 3.70
N ILE A 264 13.14 7.99 4.99
CA ILE A 264 14.00 7.38 6.01
C ILE A 264 13.22 6.23 6.65
N CYS A 265 13.70 5.01 6.45
CA CYS A 265 13.15 3.79 7.01
C CYS A 265 14.03 3.35 8.18
N GLU A 266 13.66 3.71 9.41
CA GLU A 266 14.41 3.35 10.63
C GLU A 266 13.75 2.25 11.46
N GLY A 267 12.47 1.97 11.19
CA GLY A 267 11.71 0.95 11.91
C GLY A 267 12.06 -0.49 11.54
N PHE A 268 11.19 -1.41 11.95
CA PHE A 268 11.26 -2.81 11.56
C PHE A 268 9.92 -3.25 10.93
N SER A 269 9.98 -4.09 9.90
CA SER A 269 8.80 -4.67 9.23
C SER A 269 7.83 -3.64 8.62
N GLY A 270 8.34 -2.62 7.93
CA GLY A 270 7.51 -1.62 7.23
C GLY A 270 7.44 -1.80 5.71
N SER A 271 6.74 -0.90 5.02
CA SER A 271 6.72 -0.87 3.56
C SER A 271 6.65 0.52 2.93
N VAL A 272 7.24 0.65 1.75
CA VAL A 272 7.21 1.85 0.90
C VAL A 272 6.80 1.41 -0.50
N GLU A 273 5.65 1.89 -0.98
CA GLU A 273 5.07 1.39 -2.24
C GLU A 273 4.62 2.49 -3.18
N ARG A 274 5.06 2.44 -4.44
CA ARG A 274 4.68 3.45 -5.46
C ARG A 274 4.99 4.88 -5.00
N CYS A 275 6.10 5.03 -4.27
CA CYS A 275 6.56 6.33 -3.77
C CYS A 275 7.72 6.85 -4.60
N ARG A 276 7.92 8.17 -4.55
CA ARG A 276 9.03 8.85 -5.20
C ARG A 276 9.75 9.78 -4.24
N SER A 277 11.08 9.81 -4.31
CA SER A 277 11.92 10.81 -3.68
C SER A 277 12.83 11.43 -4.73
N ASN A 278 12.51 12.65 -5.16
CA ASN A 278 13.13 13.29 -6.30
C ASN A 278 14.03 14.46 -5.88
N LEU A 279 15.17 14.61 -6.55
CA LEU A 279 16.12 15.72 -6.39
C LEU A 279 16.47 15.99 -4.92
N MET A 280 16.65 14.92 -4.13
CA MET A 280 17.07 15.04 -2.74
C MET A 280 18.53 15.48 -2.67
N ASN A 281 18.87 16.42 -1.79
CA ASN A 281 20.28 16.79 -1.56
C ASN A 281 21.03 15.64 -0.86
N GLY A 282 20.39 15.00 0.13
CA GLY A 282 20.82 13.73 0.72
C GLY A 282 20.26 12.51 -0.02
N PHE A 283 20.33 11.34 0.62
CA PHE A 283 19.81 10.09 0.06
C PHE A 283 18.32 10.16 -0.22
N ALA A 284 17.87 9.62 -1.36
CA ALA A 284 16.45 9.56 -1.72
C ALA A 284 15.67 8.55 -0.86
N LEU A 285 16.33 7.46 -0.49
CA LEU A 285 15.86 6.45 0.46
C LEU A 285 17.03 5.99 1.33
N SER A 286 16.81 5.86 2.64
CA SER A 286 17.86 5.40 3.55
C SER A 286 17.35 4.51 4.66
N PHE A 287 18.22 3.61 5.12
CA PHE A 287 17.95 2.62 6.17
C PHE A 287 18.96 2.73 7.31
N PRO A 288 18.98 3.85 8.06
CA PRO A 288 20.00 4.04 9.08
C PRO A 288 19.74 3.16 10.32
N GLY A 289 20.80 2.93 11.10
CA GLY A 289 20.71 2.32 12.43
C GLY A 289 20.23 0.87 12.43
N ALA A 290 19.01 0.65 12.92
CA ALA A 290 18.44 -0.67 13.20
C ALA A 290 17.38 -1.12 12.17
N ALA A 291 17.27 -0.44 11.04
CA ALA A 291 16.28 -0.72 10.02
C ALA A 291 16.33 -2.18 9.52
N GLY A 292 15.18 -2.83 9.36
CA GLY A 292 15.11 -4.21 8.87
C GLY A 292 13.70 -4.68 8.51
N GLY A 293 13.58 -5.69 7.65
CA GLY A 293 12.28 -6.28 7.28
C GLY A 293 11.42 -5.40 6.38
N PHE A 294 11.99 -4.35 5.76
CA PHE A 294 11.23 -3.47 4.88
C PHE A 294 10.99 -4.08 3.50
N ASN A 295 9.80 -3.80 2.97
CA ASN A 295 9.43 -4.09 1.59
C ASN A 295 9.31 -2.78 0.80
N ILE A 296 10.14 -2.61 -0.21
CA ILE A 296 10.18 -1.45 -1.10
C ILE A 296 9.72 -1.90 -2.48
N ALA A 297 8.61 -1.33 -2.96
CA ALA A 297 8.02 -1.72 -4.24
C ALA A 297 7.71 -0.50 -5.11
N SER A 298 8.10 -0.55 -6.39
CA SER A 298 7.82 0.52 -7.37
C SER A 298 8.32 1.89 -6.90
N PHE A 299 9.58 1.97 -6.46
CA PHE A 299 10.16 3.21 -5.95
C PHE A 299 11.02 3.91 -7.00
N GLU A 300 10.83 5.22 -7.13
CA GLU A 300 11.68 6.08 -7.96
C GLU A 300 12.50 7.03 -7.07
N GLY A 301 13.82 7.02 -7.22
CA GLY A 301 14.74 7.82 -6.43
C GLY A 301 15.69 8.63 -7.28
N SER A 302 15.88 9.91 -6.96
CA SER A 302 16.95 10.72 -7.53
C SER A 302 17.54 11.67 -6.49
N THR A 303 18.82 11.97 -6.65
CA THR A 303 19.53 12.94 -5.83
C THR A 303 19.92 14.13 -6.69
N PHE A 304 20.17 15.28 -6.06
CA PHE A 304 20.64 16.48 -6.72
C PHE A 304 22.04 16.28 -7.33
N GLU A 305 22.89 15.51 -6.63
CA GLU A 305 24.25 15.15 -7.06
C GLU A 305 24.37 13.63 -7.29
N PRO A 306 23.79 13.09 -8.38
CA PRO A 306 23.65 11.64 -8.59
C PRO A 306 24.97 10.89 -8.79
N ALA A 307 26.07 11.60 -9.08
CA ALA A 307 27.39 11.01 -9.24
C ALA A 307 28.12 10.78 -7.91
N THR A 308 27.78 11.51 -6.85
CA THR A 308 28.53 11.50 -5.58
C THR A 308 27.66 11.15 -4.38
N VAL A 309 26.35 11.38 -4.45
CA VAL A 309 25.38 11.07 -3.39
C VAL A 309 24.52 9.87 -3.83
N ALA A 310 24.58 8.79 -3.05
CA ALA A 310 23.79 7.59 -3.30
C ALA A 310 22.28 7.91 -3.27
N ALA A 311 21.51 7.34 -4.19
CA ALA A 311 20.06 7.47 -4.15
C ALA A 311 19.46 6.54 -3.07
N ILE A 312 20.03 5.34 -2.89
CA ILE A 312 19.68 4.43 -1.79
C ILE A 312 20.91 4.19 -0.93
N ASP A 313 20.78 4.36 0.38
CA ASP A 313 21.82 4.03 1.38
C ASP A 313 21.31 2.98 2.38
N LEU A 314 22.01 1.86 2.50
CA LEU A 314 21.71 0.81 3.48
C LEU A 314 22.35 1.03 4.87
N GLY A 315 23.10 2.11 5.06
CA GLY A 315 23.52 2.56 6.39
C GLY A 315 24.71 1.82 7.02
N GLY A 316 25.38 0.92 6.31
CA GLY A 316 26.62 0.27 6.77
C GLY A 316 26.42 -0.83 7.82
N VAL A 317 25.22 -1.42 7.90
CA VAL A 317 24.86 -2.35 9.00
C VAL A 317 25.15 -3.80 8.60
N SER A 318 26.06 -4.46 9.33
CA SER A 318 26.54 -5.81 9.02
C SER A 318 25.70 -6.96 9.65
N THR A 319 24.73 -6.65 10.50
CA THR A 319 23.80 -7.64 11.07
C THR A 319 22.71 -8.02 10.06
N VAL A 320 22.25 -9.28 10.08
CA VAL A 320 21.15 -9.76 9.21
C VAL A 320 19.89 -8.93 9.43
N ARG A 321 19.57 -8.07 8.46
CA ARG A 321 18.37 -7.22 8.45
C ARG A 321 17.89 -7.10 6.99
N PRO A 322 17.10 -8.08 6.51
CA PRO A 322 16.76 -8.15 5.09
C PRO A 322 15.87 -6.98 4.69
N ILE A 323 16.21 -6.33 3.58
CA ILE A 323 15.37 -5.36 2.88
C ILE A 323 15.07 -5.93 1.50
N PHE A 324 13.80 -5.90 1.09
CA PHE A 324 13.34 -6.42 -0.18
C PHE A 324 12.98 -5.28 -1.11
N PHE A 325 13.56 -5.28 -2.31
CA PHE A 325 13.37 -4.26 -3.32
C PHE A 325 12.78 -4.87 -4.58
N ARG A 326 11.72 -4.26 -5.13
CA ARG A 326 11.12 -4.65 -6.42
C ARG A 326 10.72 -3.41 -7.21
N GLY A 327 11.04 -3.35 -8.50
CA GLY A 327 10.61 -2.24 -9.35
C GLY A 327 11.30 -0.93 -8.98
N ILE A 328 12.63 -0.90 -8.94
CA ILE A 328 13.40 0.26 -8.46
C ILE A 328 14.02 1.03 -9.62
N TRP A 329 13.77 2.33 -9.69
CA TRP A 329 14.41 3.21 -10.67
C TRP A 329 15.17 4.33 -9.98
N LEU A 330 16.50 4.35 -10.14
CA LEU A 330 17.38 5.40 -9.58
C LEU A 330 17.87 6.32 -10.68
N SER A 331 17.07 7.30 -11.10
CA SER A 331 17.25 8.19 -12.27
C SER A 331 18.66 8.80 -12.41
N GLY A 332 19.61 8.03 -12.94
CA GLY A 332 21.03 8.38 -13.02
C GLY A 332 21.84 8.14 -11.73
N GLY A 333 21.21 7.73 -10.64
CA GLY A 333 21.83 7.49 -9.34
C GLY A 333 22.36 6.06 -9.13
N PHE A 334 22.90 5.82 -7.94
CA PHE A 334 23.43 4.53 -7.51
C PHE A 334 22.94 4.15 -6.12
N MET A 335 23.12 2.87 -5.78
CA MET A 335 22.89 2.36 -4.43
C MET A 335 24.23 2.14 -3.72
N ASP A 336 24.33 2.54 -2.45
CA ASP A 336 25.47 2.22 -1.58
C ASP A 336 25.09 1.08 -0.64
N VAL A 337 25.85 -0.01 -0.74
CA VAL A 337 25.67 -1.21 0.08
C VAL A 337 26.93 -1.55 0.87
N THR A 338 27.91 -0.65 0.90
CA THR A 338 29.18 -0.84 1.62
C THR A 338 28.93 -1.22 3.07
N GLY A 339 29.63 -2.25 3.56
CA GLY A 339 29.48 -2.76 4.94
C GLY A 339 28.10 -3.34 5.29
N SER A 340 27.19 -3.47 4.32
CA SER A 340 25.78 -3.84 4.51
C SER A 340 25.40 -5.08 3.71
N GLY A 341 24.17 -5.55 3.86
CA GLY A 341 23.52 -6.34 2.81
C GLY A 341 23.23 -7.80 3.09
N ASN A 342 23.57 -8.29 4.27
CA ASN A 342 23.30 -9.67 4.62
C ASN A 342 21.78 -9.97 4.56
N GLY A 343 21.37 -10.73 3.55
CA GLY A 343 19.98 -11.14 3.32
C GLY A 343 19.11 -10.15 2.53
N CYS A 344 19.67 -9.06 2.01
CA CYS A 344 18.91 -8.13 1.17
C CYS A 344 18.73 -8.68 -0.25
N SER A 345 17.55 -8.44 -0.85
CA SER A 345 17.23 -8.90 -2.20
C SER A 345 16.60 -7.79 -3.02
N MET A 346 17.03 -7.64 -4.26
CA MET A 346 16.53 -6.66 -5.21
C MET A 346 16.22 -7.31 -6.56
N SER A 347 15.04 -7.02 -7.11
CA SER A 347 14.67 -7.42 -8.46
C SER A 347 14.02 -6.28 -9.23
N GLU A 348 14.03 -6.38 -10.57
CA GLU A 348 13.35 -5.42 -11.46
C GLU A 348 13.84 -3.99 -11.23
N PHE A 349 15.13 -3.73 -11.49
CA PHE A 349 15.73 -2.44 -11.19
C PHE A 349 16.46 -1.82 -12.39
N TYR A 350 16.57 -0.49 -12.35
CA TYR A 350 17.47 0.29 -13.20
C TYR A 350 18.22 1.32 -12.36
N MET A 351 19.55 1.26 -12.37
CA MET A 351 20.43 2.25 -11.72
C MET A 351 21.75 2.40 -12.48
N THR A 352 22.49 3.48 -12.28
CA THR A 352 23.76 3.72 -12.98
C THR A 352 24.84 2.74 -12.52
N THR A 353 25.01 2.57 -11.22
CA THR A 353 26.04 1.67 -10.67
C THR A 353 25.64 1.20 -9.28
N LEU A 354 26.46 0.33 -8.70
CA LEU A 354 26.36 -0.16 -7.33
C LEU A 354 27.69 0.12 -6.63
N LYS A 355 27.64 0.74 -5.46
CA LYS A 355 28.80 0.81 -4.60
C LYS A 355 28.76 -0.36 -3.63
N HIS A 356 29.37 -1.48 -4.05
CA HIS A 356 29.39 -2.72 -3.27
C HIS A 356 30.36 -2.61 -2.09
N GLY A 357 31.62 -2.25 -2.31
CA GLY A 357 32.57 -1.97 -1.23
C GLY A 357 32.95 -3.19 -0.36
N ALA A 358 33.91 -2.99 0.55
CA ALA A 358 34.32 -4.04 1.49
C ALA A 358 33.21 -4.30 2.52
N GLY A 359 33.05 -5.56 2.93
CA GLY A 359 32.03 -5.96 3.92
C GLY A 359 30.60 -6.08 3.38
N ALA A 360 30.35 -5.73 2.11
CA ALA A 360 29.09 -6.08 1.47
C ALA A 360 29.06 -7.56 1.09
N GLY A 361 27.96 -8.23 1.40
CA GLY A 361 27.86 -9.65 1.12
C GLY A 361 26.48 -10.23 1.32
N LEU A 362 26.29 -11.44 0.75
CA LEU A 362 25.05 -12.21 0.83
C LEU A 362 23.82 -11.44 0.31
N MET A 363 24.02 -10.63 -0.73
CA MET A 363 22.96 -9.91 -1.44
C MET A 363 22.48 -10.67 -2.67
N HIS A 364 21.23 -10.47 -3.06
CA HIS A 364 20.68 -11.00 -4.30
C HIS A 364 20.17 -9.88 -5.21
N PHE A 365 20.69 -9.82 -6.44
CA PHE A 365 20.26 -8.91 -7.49
C PHE A 365 19.73 -9.73 -8.66
N ALA A 366 18.52 -9.43 -9.13
CA ALA A 366 17.88 -10.16 -10.23
C ALA A 366 17.15 -9.26 -11.24
N ASN A 367 17.07 -9.70 -12.49
CA ASN A 367 16.19 -9.13 -13.53
C ASN A 367 16.27 -7.61 -13.65
N GLY A 368 17.48 -7.06 -13.70
CA GLY A 368 17.72 -5.62 -13.65
C GLY A 368 18.83 -5.17 -14.57
N ARG A 369 19.12 -3.87 -14.53
CA ARG A 369 20.14 -3.25 -15.37
C ARG A 369 21.00 -2.28 -14.57
N PHE A 370 22.30 -2.42 -14.74
CA PHE A 370 23.28 -1.40 -14.36
C PHE A 370 23.68 -0.59 -15.60
N GLY A 371 23.49 0.72 -15.56
CA GLY A 371 23.86 1.67 -16.61
C GLY A 371 25.31 2.16 -16.51
N ASN A 372 26.23 1.35 -16.00
CA ASN A 372 27.56 1.79 -15.62
C ASN A 372 28.40 2.13 -16.85
N THR A 373 28.96 3.34 -16.90
CA THR A 373 29.91 3.77 -17.94
C THR A 373 31.36 3.55 -17.54
N SER A 374 31.62 3.48 -16.23
CA SER A 374 32.89 3.07 -15.64
C SER A 374 32.80 1.63 -15.13
N PRO A 375 33.93 0.93 -14.95
CA PRO A 375 33.92 -0.41 -14.38
C PRO A 375 33.20 -0.46 -13.03
N LEU A 376 32.20 -1.35 -12.92
CA LEU A 376 31.55 -1.64 -11.65
C LEU A 376 32.48 -2.50 -10.81
N ILE A 377 32.87 -2.01 -9.62
CA ILE A 377 33.70 -2.77 -8.70
C ILE A 377 32.82 -3.59 -7.76
N VAL A 378 32.99 -4.91 -7.82
CA VAL A 378 32.35 -5.87 -6.89
C VAL A 378 33.42 -6.44 -5.97
N SER A 379 33.18 -6.39 -4.67
CA SER A 379 34.10 -6.83 -3.62
C SER A 379 33.33 -7.55 -2.51
N GLY A 380 33.97 -7.98 -1.41
CA GLY A 380 33.25 -8.66 -0.34
C GLY A 380 32.91 -10.10 -0.72
N GLY A 381 31.72 -10.63 -0.39
CA GLY A 381 31.45 -12.02 -0.73
C GLY A 381 30.03 -12.57 -0.65
N GLY A 382 29.78 -13.61 -1.44
CA GLY A 382 28.54 -14.39 -1.44
C GLY A 382 27.34 -13.72 -2.12
N SER A 383 27.53 -12.57 -2.77
CA SER A 383 26.44 -11.90 -3.51
C SER A 383 26.14 -12.60 -4.83
N THR A 384 24.87 -12.60 -5.23
CA THR A 384 24.37 -13.24 -6.45
C THR A 384 23.77 -12.19 -7.39
N PHE A 385 24.08 -12.32 -8.68
CA PHE A 385 23.60 -11.49 -9.77
C PHE A 385 23.00 -12.41 -10.83
N THR A 386 21.71 -12.27 -11.11
CA THR A 386 20.99 -13.18 -12.01
C THR A 386 20.19 -12.40 -13.06
N GLY A 387 20.40 -12.68 -14.35
CA GLY A 387 19.64 -11.99 -15.40
C GLY A 387 19.87 -10.48 -15.42
N ILE A 388 21.11 -10.05 -15.15
CA ILE A 388 21.48 -8.63 -15.11
C ILE A 388 22.19 -8.25 -16.41
N SER A 389 21.73 -7.17 -17.05
CA SER A 389 22.49 -6.53 -18.13
C SER A 389 23.36 -5.40 -17.55
N PHE A 390 24.67 -5.51 -17.73
CA PHE A 390 25.65 -4.47 -17.39
C PHE A 390 25.99 -3.67 -18.65
N ALA A 391 25.90 -2.34 -18.58
CA ALA A 391 26.26 -1.49 -19.71
C ALA A 391 27.78 -1.35 -19.92
N GLY A 392 28.57 -1.53 -18.86
CA GLY A 392 30.03 -1.49 -18.88
C GLY A 392 30.65 -2.67 -18.13
N ALA A 393 31.98 -2.72 -18.09
CA ALA A 393 32.72 -3.81 -17.44
C ALA A 393 32.39 -3.96 -15.95
N VAL A 394 32.55 -5.18 -15.44
CA VAL A 394 32.45 -5.55 -14.02
C VAL A 394 33.78 -6.15 -13.60
N ASN A 395 34.38 -5.58 -12.56
CA ASN A 395 35.64 -6.05 -12.01
C ASN A 395 35.41 -6.56 -10.59
N ILE A 396 35.62 -7.86 -10.39
CA ILE A 396 35.62 -8.46 -9.08
C ILE A 396 37.01 -8.24 -8.46
N VAL A 397 37.06 -7.52 -7.34
CA VAL A 397 38.31 -7.12 -6.68
C VAL A 397 38.31 -7.68 -5.27
N SER A 398 39.21 -8.63 -5.00
CA SER A 398 39.27 -9.38 -3.74
C SER A 398 37.90 -9.96 -3.32
N GLY A 399 37.06 -10.29 -4.31
CA GLY A 399 35.70 -10.76 -4.10
C GLY A 399 35.66 -12.28 -3.95
N VAL A 400 34.80 -12.77 -3.06
CA VAL A 400 34.76 -14.19 -2.69
C VAL A 400 33.38 -14.79 -2.87
N GLY A 401 33.28 -15.85 -3.66
CA GLY A 401 32.06 -16.65 -3.77
C GLY A 401 30.88 -15.92 -4.43
N HIS A 402 31.14 -14.89 -5.23
CA HIS A 402 30.10 -14.24 -6.02
C HIS A 402 29.60 -15.16 -7.13
N ARG A 403 28.33 -15.02 -7.50
CA ARG A 403 27.73 -15.76 -8.62
C ARG A 403 27.06 -14.81 -9.58
N PHE A 404 27.48 -14.85 -10.84
CA PHE A 404 26.84 -14.17 -11.96
C PHE A 404 26.24 -15.24 -12.87
N ALA A 405 24.92 -15.23 -13.04
CA ALA A 405 24.18 -16.23 -13.81
C ALA A 405 23.30 -15.55 -14.85
N GLY A 406 23.44 -15.91 -16.13
CA GLY A 406 22.67 -15.29 -17.21
C GLY A 406 22.83 -13.76 -17.28
N CYS A 407 24.00 -13.25 -16.91
CA CYS A 407 24.31 -11.83 -16.97
C CYS A 407 24.94 -11.48 -18.32
N GLU A 408 24.68 -10.27 -18.81
CA GLU A 408 25.31 -9.72 -20.00
C GLU A 408 26.32 -8.65 -19.60
N GLY A 409 27.52 -8.69 -20.16
CA GLY A 409 28.60 -7.74 -19.88
C GLY A 409 29.96 -8.42 -19.78
N GLU A 410 31.03 -7.62 -19.78
CA GLU A 410 32.39 -8.11 -19.55
C GLU A 410 32.63 -8.23 -18.05
N ILE A 411 32.85 -9.45 -17.56
CA ILE A 411 33.12 -9.74 -16.15
C ILE A 411 34.55 -10.25 -16.03
N THR A 412 35.33 -9.61 -15.16
CA THR A 412 36.72 -9.98 -14.85
C THR A 412 36.93 -10.10 -13.35
N GLU A 413 38.02 -10.75 -12.93
CA GLU A 413 38.40 -10.81 -11.52
C GLU A 413 39.91 -10.64 -11.35
N ASP A 414 40.32 -10.06 -10.21
CA ASP A 414 41.73 -9.95 -9.84
C ASP A 414 42.29 -11.27 -9.28
N SER A 415 43.61 -11.35 -9.12
CA SER A 415 44.28 -12.56 -8.61
C SER A 415 44.00 -12.85 -7.13
N ALA A 416 43.44 -11.89 -6.38
CA ALA A 416 43.07 -12.05 -4.98
C ALA A 416 41.67 -12.65 -4.80
N SER A 417 40.83 -12.55 -5.84
CA SER A 417 39.48 -13.10 -5.88
C SER A 417 39.45 -14.63 -5.82
N ASN A 418 38.36 -15.19 -5.29
CA ASN A 418 38.29 -16.60 -4.95
C ASN A 418 36.87 -17.17 -5.05
N SER A 419 36.72 -18.38 -5.57
CA SER A 419 35.48 -19.16 -5.62
C SER A 419 34.31 -18.51 -6.37
N ASN A 420 34.58 -17.49 -7.19
CA ASN A 420 33.56 -16.80 -7.98
C ASN A 420 33.13 -17.63 -9.19
N SER A 421 31.86 -17.52 -9.55
CA SER A 421 31.27 -18.23 -10.68
C SER A 421 30.65 -17.23 -11.65
N PHE A 422 31.20 -17.15 -12.86
CA PHE A 422 30.66 -16.35 -13.96
C PHE A 422 31.07 -16.96 -15.29
N ASP A 423 30.37 -16.59 -16.36
CA ASP A 423 30.73 -16.98 -17.72
C ASP A 423 31.54 -15.88 -18.39
N ALA A 424 32.62 -16.26 -19.08
CA ALA A 424 33.47 -15.33 -19.82
C ALA A 424 34.09 -16.02 -21.03
N ARG A 425 34.47 -15.24 -22.04
CA ARG A 425 35.25 -15.73 -23.18
C ARG A 425 36.20 -14.65 -23.64
N GLY A 426 37.36 -15.04 -24.15
CA GLY A 426 38.31 -14.07 -24.68
C GLY A 426 39.52 -14.71 -25.35
N THR A 427 40.40 -13.84 -25.81
CA THR A 427 41.63 -14.21 -26.51
C THR A 427 42.79 -13.36 -26.00
N VAL A 428 43.84 -14.00 -25.51
CA VAL A 428 45.11 -13.35 -25.14
C VAL A 428 46.10 -13.59 -26.28
N THR A 429 46.77 -12.54 -26.78
CA THR A 429 47.75 -12.66 -27.87
C THR A 429 49.09 -12.04 -27.53
N ASN A 430 50.17 -12.68 -28.00
CA ASN A 430 51.55 -12.17 -28.05
C ASN A 430 52.11 -11.63 -26.71
N THR A 431 51.55 -12.08 -25.59
CA THR A 431 51.91 -11.65 -24.24
C THR A 431 51.89 -12.84 -23.29
N GLY A 432 52.60 -12.71 -22.15
CA GLY A 432 52.57 -13.72 -21.10
C GLY A 432 53.44 -14.97 -21.34
N TRP A 433 54.30 -14.99 -22.37
CA TRP A 433 55.31 -16.03 -22.55
C TRP A 433 56.64 -15.61 -21.93
N THR A 434 57.06 -16.33 -20.89
CA THR A 434 58.24 -16.00 -20.09
C THR A 434 58.99 -17.27 -19.68
N GLN A 435 60.07 -17.11 -18.93
CA GLN A 435 60.75 -18.17 -18.19
C GLN A 435 61.22 -17.60 -16.84
N ALA A 436 61.37 -18.45 -15.82
CA ALA A 436 61.61 -17.99 -14.45
C ALA A 436 63.00 -17.36 -14.20
N SER A 437 63.98 -17.65 -15.04
CA SER A 437 65.35 -17.12 -14.97
C SER A 437 65.97 -17.05 -16.36
N GLY A 438 67.07 -16.29 -16.51
CA GLY A 438 67.76 -16.09 -17.80
C GLY A 438 67.05 -15.11 -18.74
N ALA A 439 67.52 -15.05 -19.99
CA ALA A 439 66.98 -14.20 -21.04
C ALA A 439 65.64 -14.74 -21.58
N ALA A 440 64.56 -13.98 -21.35
CA ALA A 440 63.22 -14.36 -21.73
C ALA A 440 63.05 -14.58 -23.25
N PRO A 441 62.15 -15.50 -23.66
CA PRO A 441 61.76 -15.62 -25.05
C PRO A 441 61.05 -14.35 -25.55
N SER A 442 61.12 -14.11 -26.86
CA SER A 442 60.45 -12.99 -27.52
C SER A 442 59.71 -13.48 -28.76
N ILE A 443 58.48 -13.01 -28.93
CA ILE A 443 57.60 -13.52 -29.99
C ILE A 443 58.06 -13.11 -31.40
N GLY A 444 58.70 -11.94 -31.55
CA GLY A 444 59.12 -11.43 -32.86
C GLY A 444 57.96 -11.36 -33.86
N ASN A 445 58.16 -11.93 -35.05
CA ASN A 445 57.12 -12.10 -36.09
C ASN A 445 56.36 -13.43 -36.00
N GLY A 446 56.55 -14.21 -34.95
CA GLY A 446 55.73 -15.37 -34.62
C GLY A 446 54.36 -14.98 -34.06
N SER A 447 53.63 -15.97 -33.55
CA SER A 447 52.33 -15.74 -32.91
C SER A 447 52.15 -16.60 -31.66
N LEU A 448 51.59 -15.99 -30.62
CA LEU A 448 51.10 -16.69 -29.43
C LEU A 448 49.63 -16.32 -29.25
N THR A 449 48.76 -17.31 -29.17
CA THR A 449 47.33 -17.12 -28.97
C THR A 449 46.84 -18.08 -27.89
N LEU A 450 46.14 -17.53 -26.89
CA LEU A 450 45.35 -18.29 -25.92
C LEU A 450 43.88 -17.88 -26.06
N ASN A 451 43.05 -18.75 -26.65
CA ASN A 451 41.60 -18.60 -26.58
C ASN A 451 41.09 -19.25 -25.30
N TYR A 452 40.11 -18.64 -24.64
CA TYR A 452 39.52 -19.24 -23.45
C TYR A 452 38.00 -19.08 -23.40
N VAL A 453 37.37 -20.05 -22.74
CA VAL A 453 36.00 -19.97 -22.26
C VAL A 453 36.01 -20.33 -20.79
N ARG A 454 35.38 -19.50 -19.97
CA ARG A 454 35.04 -19.79 -18.58
C ARG A 454 33.56 -20.12 -18.51
N SER A 455 33.25 -21.26 -17.91
CA SER A 455 31.89 -21.62 -17.52
C SER A 455 31.85 -21.79 -16.00
N GLY A 456 31.29 -20.80 -15.32
CA GLY A 456 31.29 -20.73 -13.85
C GLY A 456 32.71 -20.80 -13.25
N ARG A 457 33.08 -21.98 -12.73
CA ARG A 457 34.38 -22.25 -12.06
C ARG A 457 35.33 -23.11 -12.89
N VAL A 458 34.97 -23.40 -14.13
CA VAL A 458 35.78 -24.20 -15.06
C VAL A 458 36.26 -23.29 -16.17
N VAL A 459 37.56 -23.32 -16.47
CA VAL A 459 38.14 -22.61 -17.61
C VAL A 459 38.74 -23.62 -18.57
N THR A 460 38.37 -23.50 -19.84
CA THR A 460 39.01 -24.21 -20.94
C THR A 460 39.81 -23.22 -21.76
N VAL A 461 41.08 -23.56 -22.01
CA VAL A 461 42.03 -22.75 -22.78
C VAL A 461 42.52 -23.55 -23.98
N GLN A 462 42.62 -22.89 -25.13
CA GLN A 462 43.34 -23.36 -26.31
C GLN A 462 44.56 -22.48 -26.52
N LEU A 463 45.75 -23.07 -26.42
CA LEU A 463 47.02 -22.40 -26.64
C LEU A 463 47.58 -22.79 -28.00
N ARG A 464 48.10 -21.81 -28.73
CA ARG A 464 48.95 -22.01 -29.91
C ARG A 464 50.09 -20.99 -29.92
N LEU A 465 51.32 -21.48 -29.92
CA LEU A 465 52.54 -20.74 -30.20
C LEU A 465 53.08 -21.20 -31.55
N GLU A 466 53.47 -20.27 -32.40
CA GLU A 466 54.08 -20.53 -33.71
C GLU A 466 55.30 -19.62 -33.87
N PHE A 467 56.46 -20.24 -34.11
CA PHE A 467 57.72 -19.54 -34.28
C PHE A 467 57.81 -18.90 -35.66
N GLY A 468 58.08 -17.60 -35.68
CA GLY A 468 58.49 -16.89 -36.88
C GLY A 468 60.02 -16.81 -37.00
N SER A 469 60.49 -16.26 -38.12
CA SER A 469 61.93 -16.12 -38.39
C SER A 469 62.68 -15.18 -37.43
N THR A 470 61.97 -14.32 -36.70
CA THR A 470 62.56 -13.42 -35.69
C THR A 470 62.12 -13.76 -34.27
N THR A 471 61.42 -14.87 -34.06
CA THR A 471 61.09 -15.38 -32.72
C THR A 471 62.35 -15.88 -32.04
N THR A 472 62.57 -15.48 -30.78
CA THR A 472 63.68 -16.00 -29.96
C THR A 472 63.14 -16.88 -28.85
N ALA A 473 63.72 -18.08 -28.72
CA ALA A 473 63.30 -19.10 -27.76
C ALA A 473 63.77 -18.80 -26.31
N GLY A 474 64.46 -17.68 -26.09
CA GLY A 474 65.21 -17.39 -24.87
C GLY A 474 66.53 -18.16 -24.80
N ASP A 475 67.23 -18.05 -23.68
CA ASP A 475 68.49 -18.78 -23.43
C ASP A 475 68.29 -20.21 -22.87
N GLY A 476 67.05 -20.58 -22.53
CA GLY A 476 66.72 -21.89 -22.00
C GLY A 476 67.18 -22.14 -20.56
N ALA A 477 67.47 -21.10 -19.78
CA ALA A 477 67.88 -21.24 -18.37
C ALA A 477 66.78 -21.83 -17.47
N ALA A 478 65.51 -21.69 -17.84
CA ALA A 478 64.37 -22.31 -17.16
C ALA A 478 63.30 -22.77 -18.16
N PRO A 479 62.37 -23.66 -17.75
CA PRO A 479 61.19 -23.99 -18.56
C PRO A 479 60.35 -22.76 -18.90
N TRP A 480 59.75 -22.76 -20.09
CA TRP A 480 58.81 -21.73 -20.49
C TRP A 480 57.53 -21.79 -19.67
N THR A 481 56.99 -20.60 -19.42
CA THR A 481 55.71 -20.39 -18.76
C THR A 481 54.82 -19.49 -19.60
N PHE A 482 53.52 -19.76 -19.57
CA PHE A 482 52.48 -19.02 -20.27
C PHE A 482 51.45 -18.49 -19.26
N ALA A 483 51.18 -17.19 -19.28
CA ALA A 483 50.19 -16.58 -18.39
C ALA A 483 48.78 -17.09 -18.69
N LEU A 484 48.09 -17.51 -17.64
CA LEU A 484 46.69 -17.94 -17.70
C LEU A 484 45.75 -16.74 -17.57
N PRO A 485 44.54 -16.81 -18.15
CA PRO A 485 43.54 -15.76 -18.01
C PRO A 485 43.00 -15.62 -16.59
N PHE A 486 43.03 -16.70 -15.80
CA PHE A 486 42.56 -16.74 -14.41
C PHE A 486 43.45 -17.63 -13.55
N VAL A 487 43.58 -17.29 -12.27
CA VAL A 487 44.36 -18.07 -11.28
C VAL A 487 43.70 -19.42 -11.04
N ALA A 488 44.48 -20.49 -11.01
CA ALA A 488 44.00 -21.84 -10.72
C ALA A 488 43.68 -22.04 -9.23
N THR A 489 42.84 -23.03 -8.94
CA THR A 489 42.54 -23.45 -7.56
C THR A 489 43.80 -23.84 -6.78
N PRO A 490 43.93 -23.50 -5.48
CA PRO A 490 45.14 -23.76 -4.69
C PRO A 490 45.33 -25.23 -4.25
N ASN A 491 44.31 -26.07 -4.40
CA ASN A 491 44.26 -27.36 -3.69
C ASN A 491 45.14 -28.46 -4.33
N ILE A 492 45.24 -28.47 -5.64
CA ILE A 492 45.99 -29.47 -6.41
C ILE A 492 46.51 -28.83 -7.69
N ASN A 493 47.65 -29.32 -8.17
CA ASN A 493 48.13 -28.97 -9.51
C ASN A 493 47.14 -29.50 -10.56
N ALA A 494 46.89 -28.71 -11.60
CA ALA A 494 46.18 -29.21 -12.78
C ALA A 494 47.23 -29.82 -13.73
N ASP A 495 47.33 -31.16 -13.70
CA ASP A 495 48.34 -31.94 -14.41
C ASP A 495 47.73 -32.78 -15.55
N GLY A 496 48.60 -33.35 -16.40
CA GLY A 496 48.24 -34.40 -17.36
C GLY A 496 47.58 -33.89 -18.65
N MET A 497 47.65 -32.59 -18.92
CA MET A 497 47.06 -31.97 -20.11
C MET A 497 47.95 -32.21 -21.33
N ALA A 498 47.49 -33.01 -22.31
CA ALA A 498 48.29 -33.27 -23.51
C ALA A 498 48.41 -32.02 -24.42
N GLY A 499 49.64 -31.72 -24.82
CA GLY A 499 49.98 -30.75 -25.86
C GLY A 499 50.85 -31.39 -26.95
N ASN A 500 50.97 -30.70 -28.08
CA ASN A 500 51.75 -31.12 -29.22
C ASN A 500 52.81 -30.06 -29.55
N ALA A 501 54.08 -30.45 -29.52
CA ALA A 501 55.19 -29.66 -30.02
C ALA A 501 55.62 -30.22 -31.38
N PHE A 502 55.40 -29.46 -32.46
CA PHE A 502 55.73 -29.84 -33.83
C PHE A 502 57.05 -29.18 -34.26
N ASP A 503 58.00 -30.01 -34.67
CA ASP A 503 59.26 -29.61 -35.31
C ASP A 503 59.04 -29.60 -36.82
N ALA A 504 59.00 -28.40 -37.41
CA ALA A 504 58.79 -28.21 -38.83
C ALA A 504 60.01 -28.64 -39.64
N SER A 505 61.22 -28.53 -39.08
CA SER A 505 62.45 -28.91 -39.77
C SER A 505 62.56 -30.42 -39.96
N ALA A 506 62.07 -31.19 -38.99
CA ALA A 506 62.06 -32.66 -39.02
C ALA A 506 60.69 -33.26 -39.39
N SER A 507 59.64 -32.43 -39.56
CA SER A 507 58.24 -32.87 -39.75
C SER A 507 57.79 -33.89 -38.71
N THR A 508 58.12 -33.65 -37.44
CA THR A 508 57.90 -34.60 -36.33
C THR A 508 57.11 -33.96 -35.20
N ASP A 509 56.17 -34.72 -34.64
CA ASP A 509 55.36 -34.33 -33.49
C ASP A 509 55.91 -34.92 -32.18
N PHE A 510 55.90 -34.11 -31.13
CA PHE A 510 56.29 -34.50 -29.77
C PHE A 510 55.16 -34.20 -28.80
N VAL A 511 54.66 -35.25 -28.14
CA VAL A 511 53.71 -35.09 -27.03
C VAL A 511 54.40 -34.44 -25.84
N VAL A 512 53.80 -33.38 -25.32
CA VAL A 512 54.20 -32.69 -24.09
C VAL A 512 53.02 -32.66 -23.13
N PHE A 513 53.29 -32.57 -21.83
CA PHE A 513 52.26 -32.51 -20.79
C PHE A 513 52.29 -31.15 -20.11
N GLY A 514 51.15 -30.47 -20.13
CA GLY A 514 50.90 -29.22 -19.45
C GLY A 514 50.69 -29.44 -17.96
N GLN A 515 51.23 -28.52 -17.16
CA GLN A 515 51.03 -28.46 -15.72
C GLN A 515 50.76 -27.01 -15.29
N ILE A 516 49.81 -26.86 -14.38
CA ILE A 516 49.49 -25.60 -13.69
C ILE A 516 49.65 -25.86 -12.19
N PRO A 517 50.63 -25.23 -11.51
CA PRO A 517 50.74 -25.35 -10.07
C PRO A 517 49.46 -24.90 -9.35
N GLY A 518 49.11 -25.55 -8.24
CA GLY A 518 47.97 -25.15 -7.40
C GLY A 518 48.11 -23.68 -6.98
N GLY A 519 47.09 -22.87 -7.26
CA GLY A 519 47.11 -21.43 -6.94
C GLY A 519 47.93 -20.60 -7.91
N GLY A 520 48.49 -21.22 -8.96
CA GLY A 520 49.32 -20.57 -9.96
C GLY A 520 48.51 -19.85 -11.03
N SER A 521 49.16 -18.87 -11.66
CA SER A 521 48.67 -18.13 -12.82
C SER A 521 49.46 -18.43 -14.09
N LEU A 522 50.33 -19.46 -14.05
CA LEU A 522 51.25 -19.81 -15.12
C LEU A 522 51.09 -21.29 -15.50
N LEU A 523 51.01 -21.55 -16.80
CA LEU A 523 51.06 -22.87 -17.42
C LEU A 523 52.48 -23.15 -17.89
N ASN A 524 53.01 -24.33 -17.58
CA ASN A 524 54.23 -24.85 -18.19
C ASN A 524 53.95 -26.15 -18.94
N PHE A 525 54.91 -26.60 -19.75
CA PHE A 525 54.86 -27.91 -20.40
C PHE A 525 56.13 -28.69 -20.09
N GLY A 526 56.03 -30.01 -20.04
CA GLY A 526 57.18 -30.89 -19.86
C GLY A 526 57.06 -32.20 -20.63
N ARG A 527 58.20 -32.86 -20.85
CA ARG A 527 58.32 -34.17 -21.46
C ARG A 527 59.44 -34.95 -20.77
N ASN A 528 59.18 -36.20 -20.39
CA ASN A 528 60.17 -37.10 -19.77
C ASN A 528 60.96 -36.46 -18.61
N GLY A 529 60.28 -35.70 -17.75
CA GLY A 529 60.91 -35.02 -16.59
C GLY A 529 61.65 -33.71 -16.91
N ALA A 530 61.69 -33.27 -18.17
CA ALA A 530 62.28 -31.99 -18.57
C ALA A 530 61.20 -31.00 -19.04
N GLY A 531 61.23 -29.76 -18.53
CA GLY A 531 60.35 -28.70 -19.00
C GLY A 531 60.69 -28.23 -20.42
N VAL A 532 59.67 -27.91 -21.22
CA VAL A 532 59.78 -27.32 -22.56
C VAL A 532 60.49 -25.97 -22.45
N ARG A 533 61.51 -25.77 -23.29
CA ARG A 533 62.40 -24.60 -23.32
C ARG A 533 63.15 -24.55 -24.65
N ALA A 534 64.03 -23.58 -24.85
CA ALA A 534 64.77 -23.36 -26.10
C ALA A 534 65.38 -24.62 -26.76
N GLY A 535 65.86 -25.60 -25.99
CA GLY A 535 66.41 -26.87 -26.48
C GLY A 535 65.61 -28.12 -26.11
N THR A 536 64.34 -28.01 -25.72
CA THR A 536 63.50 -29.15 -25.34
C THR A 536 62.05 -28.92 -25.80
N PRO A 537 61.40 -29.88 -26.49
CA PRO A 537 61.85 -31.25 -26.76
C PRO A 537 62.86 -31.39 -27.91
N PHE A 538 63.05 -30.33 -28.70
CA PHE A 538 64.03 -30.19 -29.77
C PHE A 538 64.53 -28.72 -29.79
N SER A 539 65.44 -28.38 -30.70
CA SER A 539 65.89 -27.01 -30.92
C SER A 539 64.87 -26.23 -31.74
N TRP A 540 64.19 -25.28 -31.11
CA TRP A 540 63.11 -24.51 -31.76
C TRP A 540 63.63 -23.51 -32.80
N ALA A 541 62.94 -23.41 -33.93
CA ALA A 541 63.23 -22.59 -35.09
C ALA A 541 61.94 -22.12 -35.80
N ALA A 542 62.09 -21.34 -36.86
CA ALA A 542 60.95 -20.81 -37.62
C ALA A 542 60.08 -21.93 -38.21
N GLY A 543 58.76 -21.81 -38.04
CA GLY A 543 57.77 -22.80 -38.48
C GLY A 543 57.35 -23.80 -37.39
N ASP A 544 58.10 -23.89 -36.29
CA ASP A 544 57.78 -24.79 -35.19
C ASP A 544 56.57 -24.31 -34.39
N ARG A 545 55.84 -25.26 -33.79
CA ARG A 545 54.57 -24.98 -33.13
C ARG A 545 54.42 -25.70 -31.80
N LEU A 546 53.86 -25.01 -30.81
CA LEU A 546 53.33 -25.64 -29.60
C LEU A 546 51.82 -25.41 -29.58
N SER A 547 51.03 -26.48 -29.46
CA SER A 547 49.57 -26.38 -29.39
C SER A 547 49.03 -27.24 -28.25
N ALA A 548 48.05 -26.74 -27.50
CA ALA A 548 47.42 -27.50 -26.43
C ALA A 548 45.97 -27.05 -26.21
N SER A 549 45.14 -27.95 -25.71
CA SER A 549 43.81 -27.63 -25.19
C SER A 549 43.71 -28.20 -23.79
N LEU A 550 43.34 -27.36 -22.83
CA LEU A 550 43.37 -27.74 -21.42
C LEU A 550 42.19 -27.16 -20.65
N THR A 551 41.77 -27.87 -19.60
CA THR A 551 40.67 -27.46 -18.72
C THR A 551 41.14 -27.51 -17.27
N TYR A 552 40.93 -26.42 -16.53
CA TYR A 552 41.29 -26.32 -15.12
C TYR A 552 40.19 -25.64 -14.30
N LEU A 553 40.26 -25.85 -12.98
CA LEU A 553 39.40 -25.15 -12.02
C LEU A 553 40.08 -23.85 -11.60
N VAL A 554 39.32 -22.76 -11.66
CA VAL A 554 39.78 -21.47 -11.14
C VAL A 554 39.73 -21.43 -9.62
N ARG A 555 40.45 -20.46 -9.06
CA ARG A 555 40.50 -20.16 -7.63
C ARG A 555 39.09 -20.01 -7.05
#